data_AF-A0A9D6YDW5-F1
#
_entry.id   AF-A0A9D6YDW5-F1
#
_cell.length_a   1.000
_cell.length_b   1.000
_cell.length_c   1.000
_cell.angle_alpha   90.00
_cell.angle_beta   90.00
_cell.angle_gamma   90.00
#
_symmetry.space_group_name_H-M   'P 1'
#
loop_
_entity.id
_entity.type
_entity.pdbx_description
1 polymer ?
#
loop_
_entity_poly.entity_id
_entity_poly.type
_entity_poly.pdbx_seq_one_letter_code
_entity_poly.pdbx_strand_id
1 'polypeptide(L)' 'GWRYIQWSDGRAELYDEVNDPEETRNLAGDSRHAALVKEHQDLLERVGPFTSTDARPPERRKRKE' A
#
# COMPACT_ATOMS: atom_id res chain seq x y z
N GLY A 1 7.08 7.75 -8.09
CA GLY A 1 7.52 6.35 -7.99
C GLY A 1 6.40 5.48 -8.46
N TRP A 2 6.33 4.24 -7.99
CA TRP A 2 5.18 3.35 -8.23
C TRP A 2 4.35 3.27 -6.96
N ARG A 3 3.04 3.43 -7.11
CA ARG A 3 2.08 3.24 -6.02
C ARG A 3 1.23 2.01 -6.32
N TYR A 4 1.28 1.04 -5.43
CA TYR A 4 0.47 -0.18 -5.49
C TYR A 4 -0.48 -0.25 -4.30
N ILE A 5 -1.75 -0.54 -4.56
CA ILE A 5 -2.77 -0.74 -3.54
C ILE A 5 -3.44 -2.09 -3.82
N GLN A 6 -3.48 -2.94 -2.80
CA GLN A 6 -4.26 -4.18 -2.82
C GLN A 6 -5.42 -4.05 -1.85
N TRP A 7 -6.63 -4.28 -2.35
CA TRP A 7 -7.85 -4.27 -1.56
C TRP A 7 -8.14 -5.67 -1.02
N SER A 8 -8.86 -5.73 0.10
CA SER A 8 -9.24 -6.99 0.75
C SER A 8 -10.18 -7.87 -0.08
N ASP A 9 -10.84 -7.29 -1.09
CA ASP A 9 -11.70 -8.00 -2.05
C ASP A 9 -10.90 -8.60 -3.23
N GLY A 10 -9.58 -8.47 -3.23
CA GLY A 10 -8.69 -8.98 -4.27
C GLY A 10 -8.49 -8.02 -5.45
N ARG A 11 -9.14 -6.86 -5.47
CA ARG A 11 -8.85 -5.82 -6.46
C ARG A 11 -7.48 -5.20 -6.20
N ALA A 12 -6.88 -4.69 -7.27
CA ALA A 12 -5.61 -4.01 -7.20
C ALA A 12 -5.61 -2.74 -8.05
N GLU A 13 -4.84 -1.76 -7.59
CA GLU A 13 -4.56 -0.52 -8.29
C GLU A 13 -3.06 -0.30 -8.37
N LEU A 14 -2.61 0.19 -9.53
CA LEU A 14 -1.21 0.52 -9.78
C LEU A 14 -1.15 1.87 -10.50
N TYR A 15 -0.39 2.80 -9.94
CA TYR A 15 -0.18 4.14 -10.48
C TYR A 15 1.30 4.43 -10.69
N ASP A 16 1.59 5.12 -11.79
CA ASP A 16 2.90 5.67 -12.10
C ASP A 16 2.91 7.14 -11.67
N GLU A 17 3.34 7.44 -10.44
CA GLU A 17 3.30 8.81 -9.91
C GLU A 17 4.23 9.77 -10.69
N VAL A 18 5.13 9.24 -11.53
CA VAL A 18 6.04 10.06 -12.35
C VAL A 18 5.32 10.54 -13.61
N ASN A 19 4.62 9.63 -14.28
CA ASN A 19 3.93 9.93 -15.55
C ASN A 19 2.45 10.32 -15.36
N ASP A 20 1.87 10.01 -14.21
CA ASP A 20 0.49 10.32 -13.82
C ASP A 20 0.47 10.91 -12.39
N PRO A 21 0.91 12.17 -12.20
CA PRO A 21 0.99 12.80 -10.87
C PRO A 21 -0.37 12.96 -10.17
N GLU A 22 -1.46 12.91 -10.93
CA GLU A 22 -2.84 12.99 -10.42
C GLU A 22 -3.44 11.60 -10.15
N GLU A 23 -2.69 10.52 -10.40
CA GLU A 23 -3.08 9.12 -10.14
C GLU A 23 -4.45 8.75 -10.73
N THR A 24 -4.72 9.25 -11.95
CA THR A 24 -6.02 9.10 -12.61
C THR A 24 -6.15 7.77 -13.36
N ARG A 25 -5.03 7.10 -13.65
CA ARG A 25 -4.99 5.93 -14.52
C ARG A 25 -4.53 4.69 -13.76
N ASN A 26 -5.48 3.82 -13.41
CA ASN A 26 -5.17 2.50 -12.87
C ASN A 26 -4.56 1.60 -13.96
N LEU A 27 -3.32 1.15 -13.76
CA LEU A 27 -2.54 0.29 -14.64
C LEU A 27 -2.53 -1.20 -14.23
N ALA A 28 -3.16 -1.56 -13.11
CA ALA A 28 -3.07 -2.93 -12.56
C ALA A 28 -3.67 -4.01 -13.48
N GLY A 29 -4.63 -3.63 -14.34
CA GLY A 29 -5.23 -4.54 -15.34
C GLY A 29 -4.47 -4.64 -16.65
N ASP A 30 -3.42 -3.84 -16.85
CA ASP A 30 -2.66 -3.83 -18.09
C ASP A 30 -1.56 -4.91 -18.06
N SER A 31 -1.59 -5.82 -19.03
CA SER A 31 -0.64 -6.94 -19.10
C SER A 31 0.82 -6.48 -19.19
N ARG A 32 1.10 -5.26 -19.65
CA ARG A 32 2.46 -4.69 -19.70
C ARG A 32 3.05 -4.48 -18.31
N HIS A 33 2.20 -4.31 -17.30
CA HIS A 33 2.59 -4.08 -15.91
C HIS A 33 2.38 -5.31 -15.01
N ALA A 34 1.99 -6.46 -15.57
CA ALA A 34 1.69 -7.67 -14.81
C ALA A 34 2.86 -8.16 -13.94
N ALA A 35 4.10 -8.05 -14.44
CA ALA A 35 5.29 -8.42 -13.67
C ALA A 35 5.48 -7.52 -12.45
N LEU A 36 5.26 -6.21 -12.61
CA LEU A 36 5.41 -5.22 -11.53
C LEU A 36 4.31 -5.37 -10.48
N VAL A 37 3.07 -5.65 -10.91
CA VAL A 37 1.95 -5.98 -10.01
C VAL A 37 2.30 -7.20 -9.17
N LYS A 38 2.82 -8.26 -9.81
CA LYS A 38 3.22 -9.47 -9.11
C LYS A 38 4.34 -9.21 -8.09
N GLU A 39 5.34 -8.41 -8.45
CA GLU A 39 6.42 -8.04 -7.53
C GLU A 39 5.87 -7.33 -6.27
N HIS A 40 4.94 -6.40 -6.43
CA HIS A 40 4.35 -5.70 -5.29
C HIS A 40 3.45 -6.62 -4.45
N GLN A 41 2.74 -7.56 -5.06
CA GLN A 41 1.99 -8.60 -4.35
C GLN A 41 2.93 -9.45 -3.49
N ASP A 42 4.02 -9.95 -4.09
CA ASP A 42 5.02 -10.76 -3.39
C ASP A 42 5.62 -9.96 -2.19
N LEU A 43 5.82 -8.64 -2.32
CA LEU A 43 6.27 -7.77 -1.23
C LEU A 43 5.23 -7.64 -0.11
N LEU A 44 3.94 -7.43 -0.43
CA LEU A 44 2.88 -7.33 0.56
C LEU A 44 2.70 -8.65 1.32
N GLU A 45 2.77 -9.79 0.64
CA GLU A 45 2.71 -11.11 1.28
C GLU A 45 3.88 -11.31 2.25
N ARG A 46 5.07 -10.82 1.89
CA ARG A 46 6.26 -10.91 2.74
C ARG A 46 6.16 -10.04 4.01
N VAL A 47 5.61 -8.84 3.89
CA VAL A 47 5.46 -7.91 5.03
C VAL A 47 4.27 -8.30 5.89
N GLY A 48 3.22 -8.85 5.28
CA GLY A 48 1.97 -9.19 5.93
C GLY A 48 1.14 -7.95 6.30
N PRO A 49 -0.06 -8.15 6.86
CA PRO A 49 -0.88 -7.06 7.35
C PRO A 49 -0.18 -6.33 8.50
N PHE A 50 -0.41 -5.02 8.60
CA PHE A 50 0.08 -4.25 9.74
C PHE A 50 -0.50 -4.83 11.04
N THR A 51 0.37 -5.28 11.94
CA THR A 51 -0.02 -5.71 13.29
C THR A 51 0.39 -4.65 14.32
N SER A 52 -0.54 -4.25 15.19
CA SER A 52 -0.29 -3.29 16.27
C SER A 52 0.64 -3.80 17.38
N THR A 53 1.30 -4.93 17.21
CA THR A 53 2.20 -5.52 18.23
C THR A 53 3.41 -4.63 18.54
N ASP A 54 3.76 -3.69 17.65
CA ASP A 54 4.81 -2.67 17.88
C ASP A 54 4.24 -1.31 18.37
N ALA A 55 2.92 -1.21 18.59
CA ALA A 55 2.31 0.03 19.07
C ALA A 55 2.79 0.30 20.50
N ARG A 56 3.76 1.22 20.64
CA ARG A 56 4.15 1.77 21.95
C ARG A 56 2.88 2.21 22.68
N PRO A 57 2.71 1.85 23.97
CA PRO A 57 1.56 2.28 24.74
C PRO A 57 1.43 3.80 24.63
N PRO A 58 0.21 4.36 24.47
CA PRO A 58 0.05 5.80 24.48
C PRO A 58 0.55 6.33 25.82
N GLU A 59 1.58 7.18 25.80
CA GLU A 59 2.04 7.89 27.01
C GLU A 59 0.86 8.68 27.56
N ARG A 60 0.30 8.22 28.69
CA ARG A 60 -0.72 8.94 29.43
C ARG A 60 -0.13 10.27 29.90
N ARG A 61 -0.37 11.36 29.16
CA ARG A 61 -0.11 12.71 29.64
C ARG A 61 -1.04 12.98 30.83
N LYS A 62 -0.49 12.95 32.06
CA LYS A 62 -1.21 13.39 33.26
C LYS A 62 -1.58 14.87 33.11
N ARG A 63 -2.85 15.17 32.89
CA ARG A 63 -3.40 16.52 33.04
C ARG A 63 -3.32 16.88 34.53
N LYS A 64 -2.55 17.92 34.88
CA LYS A 64 -2.60 18.53 36.21
C LYS A 64 -3.82 19.46 36.27
N GLU A 65 -4.61 19.32 37.32
CA GLU A 65 -5.63 20.29 37.77
C GLU A 65 -4.98 21.50 38.43
#